data_AF-A0A369L7L9-F1
#
_entry.id   AF-A0A369L7L9-F1
#
_cell.length_a   1.000
_cell.length_b   1.000
_cell.length_c   1.000
_cell.angle_alpha   90.00
_cell.angle_beta   90.00
_cell.angle_gamma   90.00
#
_symmetry.space_group_name_H-M   'P 1'
#
loop_
_entity.id
_entity.type
_entity.pdbx_description
1 polymer ?
#
loop_
_entity_poly.entity_id
_entity_poly.type
_entity_poly.pdbx_seq_one_letter_code
_entity_poly.pdbx_strand_id
1 'polypeptide(L)'
;MAIRYNLWLDPDNVEQHRAVEEDLERYFLERFADYPHIRLFGADPYDYDAPFNRLYDVLMARANEYCERRWQGYVPSPEQLNRTFFRAVGRSNKFVRDPSDGDPDQSET
;
A
#
# COMPACT_ATOMS: atom_id res chain seq x y z
N MET A 1 -2.19 25.53 1.25
CA MET A 1 -1.98 24.13 1.65
C MET A 1 -0.81 24.13 2.64
N ALA A 2 -1.05 23.86 3.92
CA ALA A 2 0.03 23.70 4.90
C ALA A 2 0.60 22.27 4.79
N ILE A 3 1.92 22.13 4.80
CA ILE A 3 2.56 20.81 4.90
C ILE A 3 2.25 20.26 6.29
N ARG A 4 1.56 19.12 6.35
CA ARG A 4 1.11 18.49 7.61
C ARG A 4 1.74 17.14 7.90
N TYR A 5 2.57 16.62 6.99
CA TYR A 5 3.11 15.27 7.09
C TYR A 5 4.29 15.24 8.06
N ASN A 6 4.23 14.40 9.08
CA ASN A 6 5.25 14.34 10.12
C ASN A 6 6.65 14.05 9.56
N LEU A 7 6.76 13.21 8.51
CA LEU A 7 8.03 12.95 7.85
C LEU A 7 8.67 14.21 7.24
N TRP A 8 7.87 15.19 6.80
CA TRP A 8 8.39 16.43 6.22
C TRP A 8 8.63 17.50 7.28
N LEU A 9 7.90 17.45 8.38
CA LEU A 9 8.07 18.36 9.51
C LEU A 9 9.30 18.00 10.35
N ASP A 10 9.49 16.70 10.61
CA ASP A 10 10.52 16.18 11.51
C ASP A 10 11.32 15.03 10.85
N PRO A 11 11.95 15.24 9.68
CA PRO A 11 12.57 14.17 8.89
C PRO A 11 13.65 13.35 9.62
N ASP A 12 14.28 13.95 10.63
CA ASP A 12 15.33 13.31 11.43
C ASP A 12 14.78 12.32 12.46
N ASN A 13 13.45 12.29 12.70
CA ASN A 13 12.81 11.33 13.60
C ASN A 13 12.61 9.95 12.95
N VAL A 14 13.72 9.40 12.46
CA VAL A 14 13.78 8.16 11.68
C VAL A 14 13.17 6.98 12.43
N GLU A 15 13.37 6.91 13.76
CA GLU A 15 12.81 5.82 14.58
C GLU A 15 11.28 5.83 14.59
N GLN A 16 10.66 6.99 14.79
CA GLN A 16 9.20 7.10 14.76
C GLN A 16 8.66 6.80 13.36
N HIS A 17 9.27 7.33 12.31
CA HIS A 17 8.84 7.10 10.93
C HIS A 17 8.90 5.63 10.56
N ARG A 18 9.98 4.93 10.94
CA ARG A 18 10.12 3.49 10.71
C ARG A 18 9.10 2.68 11.49
N ALA A 19 8.87 3.02 12.76
CA ALA A 19 7.90 2.31 13.60
C ALA A 19 6.47 2.47 13.07
N VAL A 20 6.11 3.66 12.58
CA VAL A 20 4.83 3.91 11.90
C VAL A 20 4.73 3.08 10.63
N GLU A 21 5.78 2.98 9.82
CA GLU A 21 5.75 2.20 8.59
C GLU A 21 5.60 0.71 8.81
N GLU A 22 6.30 0.16 9.82
CA GLU A 22 6.17 -1.25 10.20
C GLU A 22 4.75 -1.55 10.70
N ASP A 23 4.11 -0.60 11.40
CA ASP A 23 2.73 -0.73 11.87
C ASP A 23 1.70 -0.60 10.74
N LEU A 24 1.90 0.34 9.81
CA LEU A 24 1.09 0.47 8.60
C LEU A 24 1.17 -0.78 7.72
N GLU A 25 2.35 -1.36 7.57
CA GLU A 25 2.51 -2.60 6.81
C GLU A 25 1.70 -3.75 7.44
N ARG A 26 1.77 -3.92 8.76
CA ARG A 26 0.92 -4.91 9.48
C ARG A 26 -0.56 -4.60 9.30
N TYR A 27 -0.96 -3.34 9.44
CA TYR A 27 -2.34 -2.91 9.24
C TYR A 27 -2.85 -3.33 7.86
N PHE A 28 -2.10 -3.09 6.78
CA PHE A 28 -2.50 -3.50 5.43
C PHE A 28 -2.60 -5.02 5.29
N LEU A 29 -1.62 -5.77 5.78
CA LEU A 29 -1.66 -7.24 5.74
C LEU A 29 -2.90 -7.81 6.43
N GLU A 30 -3.24 -7.30 7.60
CA GLU A 30 -4.46 -7.71 8.31
C GLU A 30 -5.71 -7.36 7.51
N ARG A 31 -5.79 -6.16 6.95
CA ARG A 31 -6.97 -5.74 6.19
C ARG A 31 -7.11 -6.49 4.87
N PHE A 32 -6.02 -6.92 4.23
CA PHE A 32 -6.10 -7.77 3.04
C PHE A 32 -6.75 -9.12 3.32
N ALA A 33 -6.66 -9.64 4.54
CA ALA A 33 -7.31 -10.90 4.93
C ALA A 33 -8.83 -10.83 4.76
N ASP A 34 -9.42 -9.64 4.93
CA ASP A 34 -10.86 -9.37 4.87
C ASP A 34 -11.42 -9.38 3.41
N TYR A 35 -10.55 -9.43 2.40
CA TYR A 35 -10.95 -9.38 0.98
C TYR A 35 -10.74 -10.73 0.27
N PRO A 36 -11.52 -11.01 -0.80
CA PRO A 36 -11.25 -12.12 -1.70
C PRO A 36 -9.88 -11.94 -2.39
N HIS A 37 -9.39 -12.99 -3.07
CA HIS A 37 -8.17 -12.87 -3.87
C HIS A 37 -8.37 -11.83 -4.98
N ILE A 38 -7.37 -10.96 -5.17
CA ILE A 38 -7.39 -9.85 -6.11
C ILE A 38 -6.35 -10.13 -7.20
N ARG A 39 -6.77 -10.01 -8.45
CA ARG A 39 -5.85 -10.07 -9.59
C ARG A 39 -5.23 -8.70 -9.82
N LEU A 40 -3.90 -8.64 -9.90
CA LEU A 40 -3.16 -7.39 -10.07
C LEU A 40 -3.11 -6.92 -11.53
N PHE A 41 -3.23 -7.85 -12.48
CA PHE A 41 -3.03 -7.62 -13.90
C PHE A 41 -4.14 -8.32 -14.69
N GLY A 42 -4.57 -7.71 -15.80
CA GLY A 42 -5.70 -8.15 -16.62
C GLY A 42 -6.89 -7.18 -16.68
N ALA A 43 -6.93 -6.16 -15.82
CA ALA A 43 -7.83 -5.01 -15.97
C ALA A 43 -7.12 -3.90 -16.75
N ASP A 44 -7.87 -3.19 -17.60
CA ASP A 44 -7.43 -1.96 -18.25
C ASP A 44 -6.80 -1.03 -17.19
N PRO A 45 -5.58 -0.49 -17.39
CA PRO A 45 -4.94 0.43 -16.42
C PRO A 45 -5.77 1.69 -16.14
N TYR A 46 -6.74 2.02 -17.00
CA TYR A 46 -7.70 3.10 -16.81
C TYR A 46 -9.04 2.65 -16.24
N ASP A 47 -9.20 1.37 -15.88
CA ASP A 47 -10.37 0.87 -15.17
C ASP A 47 -10.31 1.28 -13.69
N TYR A 48 -10.77 2.49 -13.41
CA TYR A 48 -10.90 3.01 -12.05
C TYR A 48 -11.85 2.17 -11.18
N ASP A 49 -12.74 1.38 -11.79
CA ASP A 49 -13.64 0.47 -11.09
C ASP A 49 -13.03 -0.92 -10.86
N ALA A 50 -11.79 -1.17 -11.30
CA ALA A 50 -11.09 -2.41 -11.03
C ALA A 50 -11.07 -2.69 -9.51
N PRO A 51 -11.28 -3.95 -9.06
CA PRO A 51 -11.32 -4.30 -7.65
C PRO A 51 -10.08 -3.84 -6.86
N PHE A 52 -8.91 -3.83 -7.51
CA PHE A 52 -7.67 -3.32 -6.91
C PHE A 52 -7.72 -1.81 -6.66
N ASN A 53 -8.17 -1.01 -7.62
CA ASN A 53 -8.22 0.45 -7.51
C ASN A 53 -9.22 0.89 -6.43
N ARG A 54 -10.41 0.28 -6.41
CA ARG A 54 -11.39 0.51 -5.33
C ARG A 54 -10.85 0.11 -3.96
N LEU A 55 -10.15 -1.01 -3.87
CA LEU A 55 -9.53 -1.43 -2.61
C LEU A 55 -8.45 -0.43 -2.17
N TYR A 56 -7.59 -0.03 -3.09
CA TYR A 56 -6.49 0.89 -2.84
C TYR A 56 -7.02 2.21 -2.24
N ASP A 57 -8.00 2.85 -2.88
CA ASP A 57 -8.56 4.12 -2.40
C ASP A 57 -9.16 4.00 -0.99
N VAL A 58 -9.94 2.94 -0.75
CA VAL A 58 -10.57 2.70 0.55
C VAL A 58 -9.52 2.43 1.63
N LEU A 59 -8.49 1.64 1.34
CA LEU A 59 -7.46 1.30 2.32
C LEU A 59 -6.51 2.47 2.59
N MET A 60 -6.20 3.30 1.59
CA MET A 60 -5.40 4.52 1.79
C MET A 60 -6.09 5.47 2.77
N ALA A 61 -7.39 5.74 2.56
CA ALA A 61 -8.16 6.61 3.45
C ALA A 61 -8.21 6.06 4.89
N ARG A 62 -8.51 4.77 5.04
CA ARG A 62 -8.61 4.12 6.36
C ARG A 62 -7.25 4.02 7.06
N ALA A 63 -6.16 3.80 6.32
CA ALA A 63 -4.82 3.76 6.88
C ALA A 63 -4.38 5.14 7.41
N ASN A 64 -4.73 6.22 6.70
CA ASN A 64 -4.49 7.57 7.19
C ASN A 64 -5.23 7.83 8.52
N GLU A 65 -6.52 7.52 8.58
CA GLU A 65 -7.31 7.64 9.83
C GLU A 65 -6.82 6.72 10.95
N TYR A 66 -6.38 5.52 10.61
CA TYR A 66 -5.78 4.58 11.55
C TYR A 66 -4.52 5.18 12.17
N CYS A 67 -3.63 5.70 11.34
CA CYS A 67 -2.37 6.29 11.78
C CYS A 67 -2.60 7.49 12.70
N GLU A 68 -3.47 8.42 12.29
CA GLU A 68 -3.81 9.59 13.09
C GLU A 68 -4.35 9.20 14.48
N ARG A 69 -5.19 8.17 14.59
CA ARG A 69 -5.70 7.69 15.88
C ARG A 69 -4.67 6.92 16.69
N ARG A 70 -3.94 5.99 16.06
CA ARG A 70 -3.04 5.04 16.73
C ARG A 70 -1.74 5.68 17.22
N TRP A 71 -1.29 6.71 16.51
CA TRP A 71 -0.01 7.40 16.72
C TRP A 71 -0.21 8.85 17.15
N GLN A 72 -1.32 9.14 17.86
CA GLN A 72 -1.56 10.42 18.55
C GLN A 72 -1.44 11.65 17.64
N GLY A 73 -2.08 11.61 16.47
CA GLY A 73 -2.09 12.71 15.50
C GLY A 73 -0.95 12.67 14.49
N TYR A 74 -0.18 11.58 14.42
CA TYR A 74 0.80 11.39 13.34
C TYR A 74 0.09 11.27 11.99
N VAL A 75 0.41 12.18 11.07
CA VAL A 75 -0.08 12.20 9.70
C VAL A 75 1.02 11.65 8.77
N PRO A 76 0.84 10.44 8.22
CA PRO A 76 1.82 9.84 7.32
C PRO A 76 1.88 10.60 5.99
N SER A 77 3.05 10.61 5.37
CA SER A 77 3.17 11.15 4.01
C SER A 77 2.49 10.22 3.01
N PRO A 78 2.05 10.73 1.83
CA PRO A 78 1.54 9.88 0.76
C PRO A 78 2.57 8.82 0.32
N GLU A 79 3.86 9.13 0.40
CA GLU A 79 4.94 8.20 0.08
C GLU A 79 5.02 7.05 1.10
N GLN A 80 4.92 7.35 2.40
CA GLN A 80 4.94 6.32 3.45
C GLN A 80 3.75 5.36 3.30
N LEU A 81 2.55 5.91 3.03
CA LEU A 81 1.35 5.11 2.79
C LEU A 81 1.50 4.19 1.57
N ASN A 82 1.95 4.74 0.44
CA ASN A 82 2.17 3.96 -0.78
C ASN A 82 3.21 2.88 -0.60
N ARG A 83 4.38 3.24 -0.07
CA ARG A 83 5.49 2.33 0.17
C ARG A 83 5.08 1.14 1.03
N THR A 84 4.39 1.40 2.13
CA THR A 84 3.96 0.35 3.07
C THR A 84 2.85 -0.51 2.49
N PHE A 85 1.91 0.07 1.73
CA PHE A 85 0.89 -0.68 1.02
C PHE A 85 1.49 -1.65 0.00
N PHE A 86 2.36 -1.18 -0.91
CA PHE A 86 2.93 -2.05 -1.93
C PHE A 86 3.90 -3.10 -1.36
N ARG A 87 4.61 -2.79 -0.25
CA ARG A 87 5.35 -3.81 0.51
C ARG A 87 4.41 -4.90 1.04
N ALA A 88 3.29 -4.51 1.64
CA ALA A 88 2.28 -5.46 2.13
C ALA A 88 1.65 -6.28 0.99
N VAL A 89 1.37 -5.67 -0.16
CA VAL A 89 0.88 -6.37 -1.37
C VAL A 89 1.86 -7.46 -1.78
N GLY A 90 3.16 -7.15 -1.84
CA GLY A 90 4.21 -8.12 -2.19
C GLY A 90 4.41 -9.25 -1.16
N ARG A 91 3.97 -9.07 0.09
CA ARG A 91 4.03 -10.09 1.15
C ARG A 91 2.73 -10.88 1.32
N SER A 92 1.63 -10.42 0.73
CA SER A 92 0.32 -11.02 0.88
C SER A 92 0.05 -12.08 -0.18
N ASN A 93 -0.51 -13.21 0.22
CA ASN A 93 -0.97 -14.27 -0.69
C ASN A 93 -2.30 -13.93 -1.39
N LYS A 94 -2.92 -12.80 -1.06
CA LYS A 94 -4.19 -12.38 -1.63
C LYS A 94 -4.07 -11.83 -3.04
N PHE A 95 -2.89 -11.38 -3.43
CA PHE A 95 -2.66 -10.77 -4.73
C PHE A 95 -2.06 -11.78 -5.70
N VAL A 96 -2.83 -12.13 -6.72
CA VAL A 96 -2.44 -13.11 -7.73
C VAL A 96 -2.00 -12.38 -8.99
N ARG A 97 -0.86 -12.78 -9.56
CA ARG A 97 -0.41 -12.36 -10.89
C ARG A 97 -0.87 -13.39 -11.91
N ASP A 98 -1.29 -12.94 -13.09
CA ASP A 98 -1.58 -13.88 -14.16
C ASP A 98 -0.25 -14.45 -14.70
N PRO A 99 -0.20 -15.76 -15.03
CA PRO A 99 1.03 -16.43 -15.46
C PRO A 99 1.58 -15.93 -16.81
N SER A 100 0.82 -15.13 -17.56
CA SER A 100 1.20 -14.60 -18.87
C SER A 100 1.94 -13.25 -18.83
N ASP A 101 2.15 -12.66 -17.64
CA ASP A 101 2.80 -11.35 -17.50
C ASP A 101 4.33 -11.42 -17.37
N GLY A 102 4.92 -12.59 -17.59
CA GLY A 102 6.36 -12.74 -17.81
C GLY A 102 6.65 -12.60 -19.30
N ASP A 103 7.64 -11.77 -19.65
CA ASP A 103 8.25 -11.79 -20.99
C ASP A 103 8.59 -13.25 -21.32
N PRO A 104 8.02 -13.86 -22.37
CA PRO A 104 8.37 -15.23 -22.70
C PRO A 104 9.85 -15.24 -23.01
N ASP A 105 10.60 -16.02 -22.23
CA ASP A 105 12.03 -16.24 -22.38
C ASP A 105 12.35 -16.54 -23.85
N GLN A 106 12.78 -15.53 -24.61
CA GLN A 106 13.26 -15.67 -25.98
C GLN A 106 14.71 -16.16 -25.93
N SER A 107 14.90 -17.34 -25.34
CA SER A 107 16.16 -18.06 -25.36
C SER A 107 16.02 -19.31 -26.23
N GLU A 108 15.75 -19.09 -27.52
CA GLU A 108 16.09 -20.05 -28.58
C GLU A 108 16.97 -19.35 -29.61
N THR A 109 18.29 -19.50 -29.48
CA THR A 109 19.21 -19.60 -30.61
C THR A 109 20.42 -20.44 -30.23
#